data_AF-A0A9C8T182-F1
#
_entry.id   AF-A0A9C8T182-F1
#
_cell.length_a   1.000
_cell.length_b   1.000
_cell.length_c   1.000
_cell.angle_alpha   90.00
_cell.angle_beta   90.00
_cell.angle_gamma   90.00
#
_symmetry.space_group_name_H-M   'P 1'
#
loop_
_entity.id
_entity.type
_entity.pdbx_description
1 polymer ?
#
loop_
_entity_poly.entity_id
_entity_poly.type
_entity_poly.pdbx_seq_one_letter_code
_entity_poly.pdbx_strand_id
1 'polypeptide(L)' 'MGIPALQKRRIGAYIIGRLLRRTEKFPLVLMLEPLFLCNLHCKGCGKINQPREIMEQMLTVDECVGAARECGA' A
#
# COMPACT_ATOMS: atom_id res chain seq x y z
N MET A 1 -23.11 3.12 -6.53
CA MET A 1 -23.02 3.28 -5.06
C MET A 1 -22.01 4.37 -4.76
N GLY A 2 -22.41 5.45 -4.08
CA GLY A 2 -21.51 6.54 -3.71
C GLY A 2 -20.99 6.37 -2.28
N ILE A 3 -19.82 6.95 -1.98
CA ILE A 3 -19.27 6.96 -0.62
C ILE A 3 -20.23 7.76 0.29
N PRO A 4 -20.70 7.21 1.42
CA PRO A 4 -21.58 7.91 2.36
C PRO A 4 -20.99 9.24 2.85
N ALA A 5 -21.84 10.26 3.06
CA ALA A 5 -21.41 11.60 3.48
C ALA A 5 -20.59 11.59 4.78
N LEU A 6 -20.96 10.74 5.74
CA LEU A 6 -20.23 10.57 7.00
C LEU A 6 -18.79 10.08 6.78
N GLN A 7 -18.59 9.14 5.85
CA GLN A 7 -17.28 8.60 5.51
C GLN A 7 -16.40 9.66 4.84
N LYS A 8 -16.97 10.45 3.90
CA LYS A 8 -16.28 11.59 3.28
C LYS A 8 -15.80 12.59 4.33
N ARG A 9 -16.66 12.95 5.30
CA ARG A 9 -16.33 13.88 6.37
C ARG A 9 -15.19 13.37 7.26
N ARG A 10 -15.23 12.08 7.65
CA ARG A 10 -14.21 11.48 8.51
C ARG A 10 -12.85 11.42 7.83
N ILE A 11 -12.81 10.95 6.58
CA ILE A 11 -11.56 10.88 5.80
C ILE A 11 -11.03 12.30 5.53
N GLY A 12 -11.91 13.23 5.13
CA GLY A 12 -11.54 14.62 4.85
C GLY A 12 -10.93 15.32 6.06
N ALA A 13 -11.54 15.19 7.25
CA ALA A 13 -11.00 15.77 8.47
C ALA A 13 -9.61 15.21 8.83
N TYR A 14 -9.40 13.91 8.63
CA TYR A 14 -8.09 13.28 8.85
C TYR A 14 -7.02 13.82 7.88
N ILE A 15 -7.31 13.87 6.58
CA ILE A 15 -6.38 14.39 5.55
C ILE A 15 -6.02 15.85 5.84
N ILE A 16 -7.02 16.71 6.07
CA ILE A 16 -6.79 18.13 6.35
C ILE A 16 -5.93 18.29 7.61
N GLY A 17 -6.19 17.52 8.67
CA GLY A 17 -5.40 17.56 9.89
C GLY A 17 -3.92 17.19 9.69
N ARG A 18 -3.62 16.22 8.80
CA ARG A 18 -2.25 15.82 8.46
C ARG A 18 -1.54 16.87 7.59
N LEU A 19 -2.25 17.44 6.61
CA LEU A 19 -1.72 18.51 5.76
C LEU A 19 -1.39 19.78 6.55
N LEU A 20 -2.26 20.20 7.48
CA LEU A 20 -2.01 21.37 8.33
C LEU A 20 -0.79 21.18 9.25
N ARG A 21 -0.50 19.95 9.66
CA ARG A 21 0.70 19.59 10.44
C ARG A 21 1.95 19.41 9.58
N ARG A 22 1.86 19.63 8.25
CA ARG A 22 2.93 19.39 7.28
C ARG A 22 3.54 17.98 7.40
N THR A 23 2.71 16.99 7.73
CA THR A 23 3.16 15.59 7.82
C THR A 23 3.34 15.03 6.41
N GLU A 24 4.57 14.65 6.03
CA GLU A 24 4.88 14.20 4.67
C GLU A 24 4.29 12.83 4.32
N LYS A 25 4.28 11.89 5.29
CA LYS A 25 3.74 10.53 5.10
C LYS A 25 2.70 10.23 6.18
N PHE A 26 1.50 9.81 5.75
CA PHE A 26 0.43 9.37 6.66
C PHE A 26 -0.48 8.35 5.96
N PRO A 27 -0.93 7.29 6.64
CA PRO A 27 -1.69 6.23 6.00
C PRO A 27 -3.16 6.64 5.84
N LEU A 28 -3.69 6.39 4.65
CA LEU A 28 -5.13 6.20 4.44
C LEU A 28 -5.43 4.71 4.25
N VAL A 29 -4.61 4.06 3.42
CA VAL A 29 -4.53 2.62 3.24
C VAL A 29 -3.05 2.31 2.94
N LEU A 30 -2.47 1.33 3.62
CA LEU A 30 -1.15 0.80 3.28
C LEU A 30 -1.35 -0.47 2.44
N MET A 31 -0.85 -0.46 1.21
CA MET A 31 -0.76 -1.65 0.36
C MET A 31 0.71 -2.00 0.21
N LEU A 32 1.11 -3.13 0.78
CA LEU A 32 2.48 -3.62 0.74
C LEU A 32 2.48 -4.93 -0.06
N GLU A 33 3.31 -5.02 -1.08
CA GLU A 33 3.57 -6.25 -1.83
C GLU A 33 4.98 -6.72 -1.49
N PRO A 34 5.16 -7.60 -0.48
CA PRO A 34 6.50 -7.99 -0.03
C PRO A 34 7.21 -8.92 -1.00
N LEU A 35 6.47 -9.57 -1.90
CA LEU A 35 6.98 -10.51 -2.88
C LEU A 35 6.19 -10.43 -4.19
N PHE A 36 6.88 -10.67 -5.30
CA PHE A 36 6.25 -10.90 -6.60
C PHE A 36 6.01 -12.38 -6.91
N LEU A 37 6.63 -13.30 -6.17
CA LEU A 37 6.43 -14.74 -6.32
C LEU A 37 4.98 -15.17 -6.09
N CYS A 38 4.52 -16.08 -6.93
CA CYS A 38 3.24 -16.77 -6.80
C CYS A 38 3.42 -18.20 -7.31
N ASN A 39 2.82 -19.19 -6.63
CA ASN A 39 2.86 -20.59 -7.04
C ASN A 39 1.75 -20.95 -8.04
N LEU A 40 1.02 -19.95 -8.56
CA LEU A 40 -0.10 -20.12 -9.48
C LEU A 40 0.18 -19.43 -10.82
N HIS A 41 -0.47 -19.94 -11.87
CA HIS A 41 -0.43 -19.37 -13.21
C HIS A 41 -1.84 -18.94 -13.65
N CYS A 42 -2.42 -18.00 -12.90
CA CYS A 42 -3.80 -17.56 -13.07
C CYS A 42 -4.01 -16.84 -14.41
N LYS A 43 -5.08 -17.19 -15.12
CA LYS A 43 -5.51 -16.47 -16.34
C LYS A 43 -5.83 -15.01 -15.97
N GLY A 44 -5.17 -14.06 -16.66
CA GLY A 44 -5.36 -12.62 -16.47
C GLY A 44 -4.40 -11.97 -15.46
N CYS A 45 -3.52 -12.73 -14.80
CA CYS A 45 -2.49 -12.15 -13.95
C CYS A 45 -1.30 -11.67 -14.79
N GLY A 46 -0.94 -10.39 -14.70
CA GLY A 46 0.23 -9.85 -15.43
C GLY A 46 1.58 -10.36 -14.92
N LYS A 47 1.66 -10.81 -13.65
CA LYS A 47 2.92 -11.25 -13.01
C LYS A 47 3.52 -12.49 -13.69
N ILE A 48 2.70 -13.36 -14.28
CA ILE A 48 3.17 -14.61 -14.92
C ILE A 48 4.09 -14.38 -16.14
N ASN A 49 4.02 -13.19 -16.75
CA ASN A 49 4.81 -12.84 -17.93
C ASN A 49 6.06 -12.02 -17.58
N GLN A 50 6.35 -11.81 -16.28
CA GLN A 50 7.52 -11.07 -15.85
C GLN A 50 8.77 -11.94 -15.90
N PRO A 51 9.94 -11.36 -16.21
CA PRO A 51 11.21 -12.07 -16.16
C PRO A 51 11.54 -12.51 -14.73
N ARG A 52 12.35 -13.56 -14.62
CA ARG A 52 12.66 -14.23 -13.35
C ARG A 52 13.26 -13.28 -12.32
N GLU A 53 14.13 -12.38 -12.77
CA GLU A 53 14.82 -11.41 -11.92
C GLU A 53 13.86 -10.44 -11.24
N ILE A 54 12.70 -10.16 -11.86
CA ILE A 54 11.62 -9.38 -11.23
C ILE A 54 10.84 -10.27 -10.27
N MET A 55 10.50 -11.50 -10.67
CA MET A 55 9.71 -12.41 -9.84
C MET A 55 10.38 -12.76 -8.51
N GLU A 56 11.71 -12.86 -8.49
CA GLU A 56 12.50 -13.18 -7.29
C GLU A 56 12.74 -11.98 -6.35
N GLN A 57 12.25 -10.79 -6.67
CA GLN A 57 12.36 -9.64 -5.77
C GLN A 57 11.49 -9.85 -4.52
N MET A 58 12.12 -9.63 -3.37
CA MET A 58 11.49 -9.77 -2.06
C MET A 58 11.99 -8.67 -1.14
N LEU A 59 11.08 -8.15 -0.33
CA LEU A 59 11.43 -7.29 0.80
C LEU A 59 11.75 -8.16 2.01
N THR A 60 12.74 -7.74 2.78
CA THR A 60 12.99 -8.25 4.11
C THR A 60 11.88 -7.83 5.07
N VAL A 61 11.79 -8.52 6.21
CA VAL A 61 10.83 -8.16 7.27
C VAL A 61 11.08 -6.74 7.77
N ASP A 62 12.34 -6.35 7.94
CA ASP A 62 12.71 -5.03 8.44
C ASP A 62 12.32 -3.92 7.48
N GLU A 63 12.48 -4.12 6.17
CA GLU A 63 11.98 -3.19 5.15
C GLU A 63 10.46 -3.07 5.19
N CYS A 64 9.74 -4.18 5.33
CA CYS A 64 8.28 -4.20 5.43
C CYS A 64 7.79 -3.43 6.66
N VAL A 65 8.36 -3.72 7.84
CA VAL A 65 8.01 -3.04 9.09
C VAL A 65 8.44 -1.57 9.05
N GLY A 66 9.59 -1.28 8.45
CA GLY A 66 10.08 0.08 8.22
C GLY A 66 9.10 0.91 7.39
N ALA A 67 8.58 0.36 6.29
CA ALA A 67 7.59 1.01 5.44
C ALA A 67 6.25 1.26 6.16
N ALA A 68 5.83 0.40 7.08
CA ALA A 68 4.65 0.69 7.91
C ALA A 68 4.94 1.82 8.91
N ARG A 69 6.10 1.78 9.55
CA ARG A 69 6.52 2.78 10.54
C ARG A 69 6.74 4.17 9.95
N GLU A 70 7.26 4.28 8.73
CA GLU A 70 7.55 5.60 8.12
C GLU A 70 6.30 6.46 7.95
N CYS A 71 5.14 5.83 7.74
CA CYS A 71 3.87 6.54 7.61
C CYS A 71 3.07 6.53 8.92
N GLY A 72 3.45 5.71 9.90
CA GLY A 72 2.70 5.54 11.16
C GLY A 72 1.42 4.73 10.97
N ALA A 73 1.49 3.69 10.13
CA ALA A 73 0.45 2.67 9.96
C ALA A 73 0.47 1.64 11.09
#